data_AF-A0A369RJ77-F1
#
_entry.id   AF-A0A369RJ77-F1
#
_cell.length_a   1.000
_cell.length_b   1.000
_cell.length_c   1.000
_cell.angle_alpha   90.00
_cell.angle_beta   90.00
_cell.angle_gamma   90.00
#
_symmetry.space_group_name_H-M   'P 1'
#
loop_
_entity.id
_entity.type
_entity.pdbx_description
1 polymer ?
#
loop_
_entity_poly.entity_id
_entity_poly.type
_entity_poly.pdbx_seq_one_letter_code
_entity_poly.pdbx_strand_id
1 'polypeptide(L)'
;MELKIKKFSLAKRIPENVLSIDLGKSNGFAYVRDETLYCGSYVLGVEKWKLEGEILRQISYEYQGVIALLLHGNPQLDLVLLEDNQYFFKQKYIKGSHMSYYKKLQIIAEGLFCLHWKGKVKRYFGGALKMRCFGTARKEIVKERIKKMLNVSRLCDHTADSIAGLFAGVKREE
;
A
#
# COMPACT_ATOMS: atom_id res chain seq x y z
N MET A 1 -12.20 -4.14 -13.87
CA MET A 1 -11.75 -4.58 -12.54
C MET A 1 -12.53 -3.82 -11.49
N GLU A 2 -13.04 -4.50 -10.46
CA GLU A 2 -13.79 -3.90 -9.35
C GLU A 2 -12.98 -4.03 -8.05
N LEU A 3 -12.82 -2.93 -7.30
CA LEU A 3 -12.14 -2.96 -6.00
C LEU A 3 -13.13 -3.38 -4.92
N LYS A 4 -12.80 -4.45 -4.18
CA LYS A 4 -13.57 -4.84 -2.99
C LYS A 4 -13.20 -3.94 -1.82
N ILE A 5 -13.97 -2.86 -1.63
CA ILE A 5 -13.72 -1.85 -0.60
C ILE A 5 -14.53 -2.14 0.66
N LYS A 6 -13.84 -2.21 1.80
CA LYS A 6 -14.43 -2.22 3.14
C LYS A 6 -14.35 -0.83 3.75
N LYS A 7 -15.38 -0.46 4.53
CA LYS A 7 -15.52 0.87 5.15
C LYS A 7 -15.66 0.71 6.67
N PHE A 8 -14.96 1.54 7.42
CA PHE A 8 -15.03 1.56 8.89
C PHE A 8 -15.05 2.99 9.39
N SER A 9 -15.97 3.33 10.29
CA SER A 9 -15.91 4.60 11.01
C SER A 9 -14.75 4.56 12.00
N LEU A 10 -13.96 5.63 12.05
CA LEU A 10 -12.83 5.74 12.97
C LEU A 10 -13.17 6.67 14.12
N ALA A 11 -12.95 6.20 15.35
CA ALA A 11 -13.05 7.04 16.55
C ALA A 11 -11.85 7.99 16.72
N LYS A 12 -10.77 7.79 15.95
CA LYS A 12 -9.54 8.58 16.02
C LYS A 12 -9.32 9.29 14.71
N ARG A 13 -9.07 10.60 14.77
CA ARG A 13 -8.68 11.40 13.62
C ARG A 13 -7.35 10.92 13.05
N ILE A 14 -7.35 10.63 11.76
CA ILE A 14 -6.19 10.35 10.92
C ILE A 14 -6.19 11.45 9.86
N PRO A 15 -5.03 11.90 9.35
CA PRO A 15 -5.00 12.78 8.21
C PRO A 15 -5.86 12.24 7.08
N GLU A 16 -6.88 13.03 6.80
CA GLU A 16 -7.62 12.98 5.57
C GLU A 16 -6.60 13.21 4.43
N ASN A 17 -6.87 12.68 3.23
CA ASN A 17 -6.05 12.90 2.03
C ASN A 17 -4.74 12.09 1.92
N VAL A 18 -4.58 11.03 2.72
CA VAL A 18 -3.47 10.07 2.57
C VAL A 18 -3.97 8.71 2.07
N LEU A 19 -3.26 8.13 1.10
CA LEU A 19 -3.46 6.78 0.56
C LEU A 19 -2.19 5.97 0.81
N SER A 20 -2.32 4.86 1.54
CA SER A 20 -1.25 3.89 1.70
C SER A 20 -1.51 2.65 0.86
N ILE A 21 -0.46 2.16 0.21
CA ILE A 21 -0.51 0.99 -0.67
C ILE A 21 0.64 0.05 -0.32
N ASP A 22 0.29 -1.22 -0.04
CA ASP A 22 1.22 -2.33 0.03
C ASP A 22 1.27 -3.04 -1.32
N LEU A 23 2.44 -3.04 -1.95
CA LEU A 23 2.63 -3.54 -3.31
C LEU A 23 3.19 -4.97 -3.32
N GLY A 24 2.53 -5.84 -4.08
CA GLY A 24 2.90 -7.24 -4.22
C GLY A 24 2.10 -7.99 -5.28
N LYS A 25 2.08 -9.33 -5.19
CA LYS A 25 1.21 -10.15 -6.05
C LYS A 25 -0.26 -9.90 -5.74
N SER A 26 -0.57 -9.82 -4.46
CA SER A 26 -1.78 -9.18 -3.95
C SER A 26 -1.37 -7.84 -3.37
N ASN A 27 -2.13 -6.82 -3.69
CA ASN A 27 -1.86 -5.44 -3.28
C ASN A 27 -2.91 -5.04 -2.25
N GLY A 28 -2.48 -4.34 -1.22
CA GLY A 28 -3.36 -3.72 -0.23
C GLY A 28 -3.50 -2.24 -0.51
N PHE A 29 -4.62 -1.66 -0.11
CA PHE A 29 -4.75 -0.21 -0.03
C PHE A 29 -5.54 0.20 1.21
N ALA A 30 -5.27 1.41 1.70
CA ALA A 30 -6.02 2.06 2.76
C ALA A 30 -5.96 3.57 2.61
N TYR A 31 -7.10 4.25 2.74
CA TYR A 31 -7.18 5.72 2.82
C TYR A 31 -8.31 6.14 3.75
N VAL A 32 -8.28 7.38 4.21
CA VAL A 32 -9.35 7.99 5.01
C VAL A 32 -9.99 9.13 4.25
N ARG A 33 -11.31 9.20 4.33
CA ARG A 33 -12.13 10.30 3.82
C ARG A 33 -13.32 10.45 4.76
N ASP A 34 -13.62 11.68 5.20
CA ASP A 34 -14.78 11.97 6.06
C ASP A 34 -14.83 11.06 7.30
N GLU A 35 -13.71 10.95 8.02
CA GLU A 35 -13.53 10.08 9.22
C GLU A 35 -13.80 8.58 8.98
N THR A 36 -13.93 8.17 7.72
CA THR A 36 -14.18 6.79 7.32
C THR A 36 -12.90 6.21 6.72
N LEU A 37 -12.44 5.10 7.28
CA LEU A 37 -11.39 4.27 6.70
C LEU A 37 -11.96 3.44 5.56
N TYR A 38 -11.40 3.62 4.37
CA TYR A 38 -11.63 2.79 3.20
C TYR A 38 -10.40 1.92 2.98
N CYS A 39 -10.59 0.61 2.90
CA CYS A 39 -9.47 -0.30 2.71
C CYS A 39 -9.89 -1.55 1.95
N GLY A 40 -8.91 -2.24 1.38
CA GLY A 40 -9.17 -3.46 0.65
C GLY A 40 -7.89 -4.06 0.09
N SER A 41 -8.08 -5.03 -0.79
CA SER A 41 -7.00 -5.64 -1.53
C SER A 41 -7.45 -5.97 -2.94
N TYR A 42 -6.52 -5.92 -3.89
CA TYR A 42 -6.73 -6.28 -5.28
C TYR A 42 -5.57 -7.14 -5.79
N VAL A 43 -5.86 -7.96 -6.79
CA VAL A 43 -4.87 -8.77 -7.49
C VAL A 43 -4.86 -8.31 -8.93
N LEU A 44 -3.66 -8.04 -9.48
CA LEU A 44 -3.54 -7.68 -10.89
C LEU A 44 -3.83 -8.93 -11.74
N GLY A 45 -4.54 -8.78 -12.86
CA GLY A 45 -4.86 -9.84 -13.81
C GLY A 45 -3.66 -10.36 -14.63
N VAL A 46 -2.49 -10.49 -14.01
CA VAL A 46 -1.23 -10.85 -14.67
C VAL A 46 -0.96 -12.33 -14.47
N GLU A 47 -1.16 -13.12 -15.53
CA GLU A 47 -1.03 -14.58 -15.49
C GLU A 47 0.41 -15.06 -15.31
N LYS A 48 1.37 -14.35 -15.92
CA LYS A 48 2.80 -14.68 -15.87
C LYS A 48 3.58 -13.51 -15.31
N TRP A 49 4.19 -13.71 -14.16
CA TRP A 49 5.03 -12.71 -13.50
C TRP A 49 6.47 -12.72 -14.02
N LYS A 50 6.66 -12.63 -15.33
CA LYS A 50 7.96 -12.39 -15.98
C LYS A 50 8.03 -10.93 -16.39
N LEU A 51 8.98 -10.16 -15.89
CA LEU A 51 9.08 -8.73 -16.20
C LEU A 51 9.79 -8.50 -17.54
N GLU A 52 9.12 -8.93 -18.60
CA GLU A 52 9.51 -8.80 -20.01
C GLU A 52 8.47 -7.93 -20.74
N GLY A 53 8.85 -7.34 -21.88
CA GLY A 53 8.20 -6.18 -22.50
C GLY A 53 6.66 -6.13 -22.43
N GLU A 54 5.97 -7.14 -22.93
CA GLU A 54 4.49 -7.16 -22.97
C GLU A 54 3.85 -7.24 -21.59
N ILE A 55 4.43 -8.03 -20.67
CA ILE A 55 3.92 -8.17 -19.30
C ILE A 55 4.09 -6.86 -18.53
N LEU A 56 5.18 -6.11 -18.77
CA LEU A 56 5.34 -4.78 -18.18
C LEU A 56 4.25 -3.80 -18.62
N ARG A 57 3.85 -3.84 -19.90
CA ARG A 57 2.73 -3.02 -20.38
C ARG A 57 1.43 -3.42 -19.73
N GLN A 58 1.15 -4.72 -19.61
CA GLN A 58 -0.05 -5.23 -18.94
C GLN A 58 -0.09 -4.81 -17.46
N ILE A 59 1.02 -4.99 -16.72
CA ILE A 59 1.14 -4.54 -15.32
C ILE A 59 0.85 -3.04 -15.23
N SER A 60 1.40 -2.24 -16.15
CA SER A 60 1.23 -0.79 -16.12
C SER A 60 -0.22 -0.39 -16.39
N TYR A 61 -0.88 -1.04 -17.35
CA TYR A 61 -2.29 -0.84 -17.67
C TYR A 61 -3.20 -1.18 -16.49
N GLU A 62 -2.98 -2.34 -15.85
CA GLU A 62 -3.74 -2.76 -14.67
C GLU A 62 -3.56 -1.76 -13.52
N TYR A 63 -2.33 -1.33 -13.22
CA TYR A 63 -2.08 -0.31 -12.20
C TYR A 63 -2.74 1.02 -12.55
N GLN A 64 -2.72 1.47 -13.80
CA GLN A 64 -3.43 2.70 -14.20
C GLN A 64 -4.92 2.62 -13.89
N GLY A 65 -5.56 1.49 -14.20
CA GLY A 65 -6.96 1.24 -13.85
C GLY A 65 -7.21 1.31 -12.34
N VAL A 66 -6.36 0.66 -11.53
CA VAL A 66 -6.45 0.74 -10.06
C VAL A 66 -6.30 2.18 -9.57
N ILE A 67 -5.26 2.88 -10.04
CA ILE A 67 -4.92 4.24 -9.61
C ILE A 67 -6.08 5.18 -9.92
N ALA A 68 -6.66 5.10 -11.11
CA ALA A 68 -7.83 5.89 -11.49
C ALA A 68 -9.01 5.65 -10.53
N LEU A 69 -9.29 4.38 -10.18
CA LEU A 69 -10.35 4.04 -9.22
C LEU A 69 -10.07 4.58 -7.81
N LEU A 70 -8.83 4.47 -7.33
CA LEU A 70 -8.44 4.97 -6.01
C LEU A 70 -8.50 6.49 -5.93
N LEU A 71 -8.04 7.19 -6.97
CA LEU A 71 -8.11 8.66 -7.05
C LEU A 71 -9.56 9.16 -7.17
N HIS A 72 -10.40 8.47 -7.93
CA HIS A 72 -11.83 8.79 -7.99
C HIS A 72 -12.53 8.59 -6.64
N GLY A 73 -12.14 7.55 -5.89
CA GLY A 73 -12.65 7.28 -4.54
C GLY A 73 -12.21 8.30 -3.48
N ASN A 74 -11.12 9.03 -3.73
CA ASN A 74 -10.60 10.06 -2.83
C ASN A 74 -10.05 11.27 -3.62
N PRO A 75 -10.91 12.17 -4.13
CA PRO A 75 -10.48 13.28 -4.99
C PRO A 75 -9.64 14.32 -4.25
N GLN A 76 -9.69 14.34 -2.92
CA GLN A 76 -8.92 15.26 -2.09
C GLN A 76 -7.52 14.72 -1.75
N LEU A 77 -7.11 13.58 -2.32
CA LEU A 77 -5.83 12.97 -2.01
C LEU A 77 -4.65 13.93 -2.26
N ASP A 78 -3.76 14.04 -1.25
CA ASP A 78 -2.56 14.89 -1.26
C ASP A 78 -1.25 14.08 -1.18
N LEU A 79 -1.32 12.88 -0.57
CA LEU A 79 -0.16 12.03 -0.32
C LEU A 79 -0.44 10.55 -0.61
N VAL A 80 0.44 9.94 -1.41
CA VAL A 80 0.52 8.48 -1.60
C VAL A 80 1.75 7.94 -0.88
N LEU A 81 1.55 6.91 -0.07
CA LEU A 81 2.56 6.20 0.70
C LEU A 81 2.74 4.78 0.16
N LEU A 82 3.92 4.48 -0.38
CA LEU A 82 4.28 3.15 -0.87
C LEU A 82 5.22 2.46 0.12
N GLU A 83 4.85 1.28 0.63
CA GLU A 83 5.72 0.50 1.54
C GLU A 83 6.98 0.01 0.82
N ASP A 84 8.16 0.32 1.35
CA ASP A 84 9.46 -0.14 0.85
C ASP A 84 9.83 -1.49 1.45
N ASN A 85 9.65 -2.54 0.64
CA ASN A 85 9.95 -3.92 1.00
C ASN A 85 11.45 -4.21 0.87
N GLN A 86 12.24 -3.75 1.85
CA GLN A 86 13.70 -3.98 1.87
C GLN A 86 14.11 -5.41 2.28
N TYR A 87 13.22 -6.19 2.91
CA TYR A 87 13.54 -7.54 3.39
C TYR A 87 13.92 -8.52 2.27
N PHE A 88 13.45 -8.30 1.04
CA PHE A 88 13.86 -9.10 -0.12
C PHE A 88 15.25 -8.76 -0.67
N PHE A 89 15.91 -7.70 -0.19
CA PHE A 89 17.24 -7.31 -0.65
C PHE A 89 18.38 -8.04 0.06
N LYS A 90 18.28 -8.29 1.37
CA LYS A 90 19.41 -8.84 2.14
C LYS A 90 19.61 -10.36 2.00
N GLN A 91 18.56 -11.16 1.80
CA GLN A 91 18.68 -12.63 1.82
C GLN A 91 18.94 -13.29 0.45
N LYS A 92 18.69 -12.61 -0.69
CA LYS A 92 18.88 -13.21 -2.02
C LYS A 92 20.01 -12.61 -2.87
N TYR A 93 20.58 -11.45 -2.49
CA TYR A 93 21.43 -10.65 -3.38
C TYR A 93 22.78 -10.21 -2.80
N ILE A 94 23.27 -10.88 -1.76
CA ILE A 94 24.73 -10.89 -1.48
C ILE A 94 25.50 -11.55 -2.65
N LYS A 95 24.80 -12.16 -3.62
CA LYS A 95 25.36 -12.64 -4.91
C LYS A 95 24.59 -12.04 -6.10
N GLY A 96 25.08 -10.90 -6.64
CA GLY A 96 24.85 -10.48 -8.04
C GLY A 96 23.59 -9.65 -8.38
N SER A 97 23.84 -8.43 -8.88
CA SER A 97 23.15 -7.54 -9.86
C SER A 97 21.66 -7.68 -10.27
N HIS A 98 20.79 -8.44 -9.62
CA HIS A 98 19.37 -8.53 -9.99
C HIS A 98 18.45 -7.78 -9.01
N MET A 99 17.84 -6.70 -9.49
CA MET A 99 16.79 -5.98 -8.75
C MET A 99 15.58 -6.90 -8.53
N SER A 100 15.10 -6.98 -7.27
CA SER A 100 13.96 -7.81 -6.91
C SER A 100 12.70 -7.40 -7.68
N TYR A 101 11.87 -8.38 -8.01
CA TYR A 101 10.61 -8.18 -8.71
C TYR A 101 9.70 -7.16 -8.00
N TYR A 102 9.62 -7.21 -6.67
CA TYR A 102 8.84 -6.25 -5.87
C TYR A 102 9.34 -4.81 -6.05
N LYS A 103 10.66 -4.60 -6.18
CA LYS A 103 11.21 -3.26 -6.40
C LYS A 103 10.80 -2.71 -7.77
N LYS A 104 10.78 -3.56 -8.80
CA LYS A 104 10.34 -3.18 -10.14
C LYS A 104 8.87 -2.77 -10.17
N LEU A 105 7.99 -3.53 -9.50
CA LEU A 105 6.58 -3.15 -9.34
C LEU A 105 6.44 -1.78 -8.64
N GLN A 106 7.24 -1.56 -7.60
CA GLN A 106 7.24 -0.32 -6.84
C GLN A 106 7.59 0.89 -7.72
N ILE A 107 8.63 0.75 -8.56
CA ILE A 107 9.05 1.79 -9.50
C ILE A 107 7.95 2.08 -10.53
N ILE A 108 7.30 1.04 -11.06
CA ILE A 108 6.19 1.20 -12.01
C ILE A 108 5.03 1.94 -11.36
N ALA A 109 4.56 1.48 -10.19
CA ALA A 109 3.44 2.09 -9.49
C ALA A 109 3.72 3.56 -9.13
N GLU A 110 4.91 3.86 -8.60
CA GLU A 110 5.33 5.23 -8.31
C GLU A 110 5.37 6.11 -9.56
N GLY A 111 5.99 5.63 -10.64
CA GLY A 111 6.04 6.36 -11.91
C GLY A 111 4.64 6.67 -12.44
N LEU A 112 3.70 5.71 -12.33
CA LEU A 112 2.32 5.91 -12.73
C LEU A 112 1.59 6.94 -11.85
N PHE A 113 1.78 6.91 -10.53
CA PHE A 113 1.22 7.95 -9.67
C PHE A 113 1.76 9.34 -10.03
N CYS A 114 3.08 9.47 -10.22
CA CYS A 114 3.71 10.73 -10.59
C CYS A 114 3.26 11.26 -11.96
N LEU A 115 2.87 10.38 -12.89
CA LEU A 115 2.39 10.77 -14.22
C LEU A 115 0.91 11.16 -14.23
N HIS A 116 0.08 10.49 -13.42
CA HIS A 116 -1.38 10.60 -13.48
C HIS A 116 -2.00 11.44 -12.37
N TRP A 117 -1.20 11.89 -11.40
CA TRP A 117 -1.69 12.65 -10.25
C TRP A 117 -0.66 13.67 -9.75
N LYS A 118 -1.13 14.83 -9.30
CA LYS A 118 -0.31 16.01 -8.98
C LYS A 118 0.18 16.07 -7.52
N GLY A 119 -0.29 15.19 -6.65
CA GLY A 119 0.13 15.19 -5.25
C GLY A 119 1.49 14.53 -5.03
N LYS A 120 1.84 14.30 -3.76
CA LYS A 120 3.15 13.79 -3.38
C LYS A 120 3.13 12.26 -3.31
N VAL A 121 4.14 11.62 -3.89
CA VAL A 121 4.39 10.19 -3.70
C VAL A 121 5.61 10.03 -2.79
N LYS A 122 5.49 9.31 -1.69
CA LYS A 122 6.59 9.02 -0.76
C LYS A 122 6.70 7.51 -0.53
N ARG A 123 7.94 7.01 -0.46
CA ARG A 123 8.25 5.66 0.03
C ARG A 123 8.48 5.69 1.53
N TYR A 124 8.11 4.61 2.23
CA TYR A 124 8.36 4.50 3.67
C TYR A 124 8.83 3.10 4.07
N PHE A 125 9.63 3.01 5.14
CA PHE A 125 10.06 1.72 5.67
C PHE A 125 9.07 1.22 6.73
N GLY A 126 8.31 0.18 6.39
CA GLY A 126 7.22 -0.31 7.22
C GLY A 126 7.65 -0.79 8.60
N GLY A 127 8.80 -1.46 8.72
CA GLY A 127 9.27 -1.99 10.01
C GLY A 127 9.46 -0.93 11.09
N ALA A 128 10.24 0.12 10.81
CA ALA A 128 10.50 1.19 11.78
C ALA A 128 9.23 1.95 12.17
N LEU A 129 8.34 2.19 11.20
CA LEU A 129 7.13 2.94 11.45
C LEU A 129 6.05 2.10 12.17
N LYS A 130 5.95 0.81 11.85
CA LYS A 130 5.11 -0.14 12.59
C LYS A 130 5.55 -0.18 14.06
N MET A 131 6.86 -0.17 14.36
CA MET A 131 7.33 -0.06 15.75
C MET A 131 6.89 1.23 16.43
N ARG A 132 7.00 2.40 15.77
CA ARG A 132 6.60 3.68 16.37
C ARG A 132 5.09 3.78 16.64
N CYS A 133 4.26 3.24 15.75
CA CYS A 133 2.80 3.35 15.87
C CYS A 133 2.15 2.22 16.66
N PHE A 134 2.69 1.00 16.56
CA PHE A 134 2.13 -0.21 17.16
C PHE A 134 3.05 -0.85 18.21
N GLY A 135 4.15 -0.20 18.60
CA GLY A 135 5.11 -0.73 19.58
C GLY A 135 5.87 -1.98 19.14
N THR A 136 5.65 -2.46 17.91
CA THR A 136 6.32 -3.64 17.35
C THR A 136 6.25 -3.65 15.82
N ALA A 137 7.19 -4.32 15.17
CA ALA A 137 7.16 -4.62 13.74
C ALA A 137 6.62 -6.02 13.42
N ARG A 138 6.27 -6.83 14.44
CA ARG A 138 5.75 -8.20 14.24
C ARG A 138 4.38 -8.14 13.58
N LYS A 139 4.31 -8.67 12.35
CA LYS A 139 3.15 -8.56 11.46
C LYS A 139 1.86 -9.05 12.12
N GLU A 140 1.92 -10.18 12.81
CA GLU A 140 0.80 -10.82 13.47
C GLU A 140 0.24 -9.94 14.59
N ILE A 141 1.13 -9.33 15.39
CA ILE A 141 0.73 -8.45 16.49
C ILE A 141 0.12 -7.16 15.95
N VAL A 142 0.73 -6.55 14.92
CA VAL A 142 0.21 -5.34 14.27
C VAL A 142 -1.19 -5.61 13.70
N LYS A 143 -1.35 -6.73 12.99
CA LYS A 143 -2.63 -7.16 12.42
C LYS A 143 -3.70 -7.36 13.50
N GLU A 144 -3.40 -8.04 14.60
CA GLU A 144 -4.37 -8.23 15.69
C GLU A 144 -4.76 -6.91 16.37
N ARG A 145 -3.84 -5.95 16.49
CA ARG A 145 -4.16 -4.61 16.98
C ARG A 145 -5.11 -3.86 16.04
N ILE A 146 -4.87 -3.94 14.72
CA ILE A 146 -5.75 -3.32 13.72
C ILE A 146 -7.14 -4.00 13.74
N LYS A 147 -7.20 -5.33 13.84
CA LYS A 147 -8.47 -6.06 13.98
C LYS A 147 -9.29 -5.59 15.18
N LYS A 148 -8.64 -5.41 16.34
CA LYS A 148 -9.29 -4.88 17.55
C LYS A 148 -9.79 -3.45 17.34
N MET A 149 -8.95 -2.59 16.75
CA MET A 149 -9.31 -1.20 16.46
C MET A 149 -10.51 -1.09 15.51
N LEU A 150 -10.62 -1.97 14.53
CA LEU A 150 -11.74 -1.99 13.57
C LEU A 150 -12.92 -2.85 14.02
N ASN A 151 -12.82 -3.52 15.17
CA ASN A 151 -13.79 -4.49 15.67
C ASN A 151 -14.14 -5.59 14.64
N VAL A 152 -13.13 -6.22 14.03
CA VAL A 152 -13.31 -7.29 13.03
C VAL A 152 -12.62 -8.59 13.43
N SER A 153 -13.25 -9.72 13.10
CA SER A 153 -12.70 -11.06 13.34
C SER A 153 -11.66 -11.49 12.29
N ARG A 154 -11.71 -10.93 11.07
CA ARG A 154 -10.84 -11.28 9.95
C ARG A 154 -10.39 -10.05 9.18
N LEU A 155 -9.09 -10.01 8.87
CA LEU A 155 -8.45 -9.02 8.02
C LEU A 155 -7.37 -9.71 7.19
N CYS A 156 -7.22 -9.38 5.92
CA CYS A 156 -6.12 -9.94 5.12
C CYS A 156 -4.83 -9.17 5.40
N ASP A 157 -3.71 -9.83 5.15
CA ASP A 157 -2.38 -9.31 5.49
C ASP A 157 -2.06 -8.00 4.78
N HIS A 158 -2.25 -7.96 3.45
CA HIS A 158 -1.95 -6.78 2.63
C HIS A 158 -2.79 -5.55 3.02
N THR A 159 -4.07 -5.76 3.34
CA THR A 159 -4.93 -4.68 3.87
C THR A 159 -4.44 -4.24 5.25
N ALA A 160 -4.04 -5.16 6.13
CA ALA A 160 -3.49 -4.81 7.43
C ALA A 160 -2.17 -4.01 7.30
N ASP A 161 -1.30 -4.40 6.37
CA ASP A 161 -0.04 -3.70 6.10
C ASP A 161 -0.29 -2.28 5.55
N SER A 162 -1.25 -2.12 4.64
CA SER A 162 -1.64 -0.80 4.11
C SER A 162 -2.28 0.09 5.18
N ILE A 163 -3.15 -0.47 6.03
CA ILE A 163 -3.69 0.28 7.17
C ILE A 163 -2.56 0.69 8.11
N ALA A 164 -1.67 -0.25 8.47
CA ALA A 164 -0.52 0.06 9.30
C ALA A 164 0.32 1.19 8.70
N GLY A 165 0.55 1.14 7.40
CA GLY A 165 1.21 2.16 6.58
C GLY A 165 0.58 3.53 6.66
N LEU A 166 -0.74 3.58 6.54
CA LEU A 166 -1.53 4.81 6.67
C LEU A 166 -1.32 5.45 8.04
N PHE A 167 -1.47 4.70 9.13
CA PHE A 167 -1.23 5.21 10.49
C PHE A 167 0.24 5.55 10.75
N ALA A 168 1.16 4.88 10.05
CA ALA A 168 2.60 5.01 10.18
C ALA A 168 3.14 6.29 9.52
N GLY A 169 2.82 6.51 8.24
CA GLY A 169 3.38 7.62 7.47
C GLY A 169 2.88 8.99 7.91
N VAL A 170 1.75 9.02 8.62
CA VAL A 170 1.11 10.20 9.22
C VAL A 170 1.92 10.80 10.37
N LYS A 171 2.53 10.00 11.25
CA LYS A 171 3.28 10.49 12.43
C LYS A 171 4.64 11.12 12.11
N ARG A 172 4.92 11.41 10.84
CA ARG A 172 6.21 11.97 10.40
C ARG A 172 6.16 13.48 10.17
N GLU A 173 4.98 14.10 10.29
CA GLU A 173 4.78 15.55 10.14
C GLU A 173 4.40 16.25 11.47
N GLU A 174 4.51 15.53 12.60
CA GLU A 174 4.61 16.07 13.97
C GLU A 174 6.04 15.90 14.48
#